data_AF-A0A357L207-F1
#
_entry.id   AF-A0A357L207-F1
#
_cell.length_a   1.000
_cell.length_b   1.000
_cell.length_c   1.000
_cell.angle_alpha   90.00
_cell.angle_beta   90.00
_cell.angle_gamma   90.00
#
_symmetry.space_group_name_H-M   'P 1'
#
loop_
_entity.id
_entity.type
_entity.pdbx_description
1 polymer ?
#
loop_
_entity_poly.entity_id
_entity_poly.type
_entity_poly.pdbx_seq_one_letter_code
_entity_poly.pdbx_strand_id
1 'polypeptide(L)'
;MLGIGDRIPDFRVTGVKPKFNSHEENGQSAFEELTQDSFPGKWKVIYFYPKDFTFVCPTEIAEFGRLAKEFADRDAVVLGGSSDNEFVKLAWRRDHP
;
A
#
# COMPACT_ATOMS: atom_id res chain seq x y z
N MET A 1 -18.53 -6.98 -11.09
CA MET A 1 -17.79 -7.50 -9.92
C MET A 1 -16.72 -8.42 -10.48
N LEU A 2 -15.45 -8.23 -10.11
CA LEU A 2 -14.36 -9.11 -10.52
C LEU A 2 -14.41 -10.39 -9.68
N GLY A 3 -14.09 -11.52 -10.30
CA GLY A 3 -14.06 -12.84 -9.67
C GLY A 3 -12.69 -13.52 -9.78
N ILE A 4 -12.63 -14.76 -9.30
CA ILE A 4 -11.41 -15.58 -9.38
C ILE A 4 -11.13 -15.90 -10.85
N GLY A 5 -9.89 -15.65 -11.28
CA GLY A 5 -9.44 -15.86 -12.66
C GLY A 5 -9.52 -14.61 -13.53
N ASP A 6 -10.25 -13.57 -13.10
CA ASP A 6 -10.25 -12.29 -13.79
C ASP A 6 -8.92 -11.56 -13.59
N ARG A 7 -8.51 -10.83 -14.63
CA ARG A 7 -7.38 -9.90 -14.52
C ARG A 7 -7.87 -8.61 -13.91
N ILE A 8 -7.08 -8.06 -12.98
CA ILE A 8 -7.30 -6.71 -12.50
C ILE A 8 -7.20 -5.73 -13.70
N PRO A 9 -8.13 -4.79 -13.86
CA PRO A 9 -8.02 -3.75 -14.88
C PRO A 9 -6.74 -2.94 -14.71
N ASP A 10 -6.27 -2.36 -15.80
CA ASP A 10 -5.16 -1.40 -15.75
C ASP A 10 -5.48 -0.28 -14.76
N PHE A 11 -4.51 0.04 -13.93
CA PHE A 11 -4.66 1.08 -12.92
C PHE A 11 -3.41 1.94 -12.86
N ARG A 12 -3.62 3.17 -12.42
CA ARG A 12 -2.56 4.13 -12.15
C ARG A 12 -2.98 4.95 -10.93
N VAL A 13 -2.25 4.79 -9.84
CA VAL A 13 -2.56 5.43 -8.56
C VAL A 13 -1.28 5.93 -7.90
N THR A 14 -1.38 7.01 -7.14
CA THR A 14 -0.25 7.50 -6.33
C THR A 14 -0.24 6.74 -5.00
N GLY A 15 0.85 6.03 -4.73
CA GLY A 15 1.13 5.35 -3.48
C GLY A 15 2.12 6.10 -2.59
N VAL A 16 2.30 5.61 -1.37
CA VAL A 16 3.31 6.11 -0.42
C VAL A 16 4.34 5.02 -0.17
N LYS A 17 5.62 5.33 -0.42
CA LYS A 17 6.75 4.45 -0.17
C LYS A 17 6.84 4.08 1.30
N PRO A 18 7.29 2.86 1.63
CA PRO A 18 7.54 2.49 3.01
C PRO A 18 8.64 3.36 3.62
N LYS A 19 8.55 3.56 4.94
CA LYS A 19 9.55 4.27 5.77
C LYS A 19 9.65 5.79 5.60
N PHE A 20 8.82 6.41 4.76
CA PHE A 20 8.75 7.87 4.68
C PHE A 20 7.86 8.44 5.79
N ASN A 21 8.33 9.49 6.44
CA ASN A 21 7.60 10.31 7.41
C ASN A 21 7.46 11.77 6.94
N SER A 22 8.10 12.20 5.87
CA SER A 22 7.94 13.53 5.25
C SER A 22 7.53 13.40 3.79
N HIS A 23 7.04 14.47 3.14
CA HIS A 23 6.72 14.42 1.69
C HIS A 23 7.98 14.16 0.85
N GLU A 24 9.14 14.57 1.34
CA GLU A 24 10.43 14.35 0.73
C GLU A 24 11.45 14.04 1.83
N GLU A 25 12.31 13.06 1.59
CA GLU A 25 13.45 12.70 2.45
C GLU A 25 14.63 12.32 1.57
N ASN A 26 15.83 12.80 1.90
CA ASN A 26 17.06 12.51 1.14
C ASN A 26 16.95 12.83 -0.37
N GLY A 27 16.22 13.89 -0.73
CA GLY A 27 15.97 14.27 -2.13
C GLY A 27 15.05 13.33 -2.90
N GLN A 28 14.33 12.44 -2.20
CA GLN A 28 13.36 11.52 -2.79
C GLN A 28 11.95 11.84 -2.30
N SER A 29 10.98 11.87 -3.21
CA SER A 29 9.56 11.98 -2.84
C SER A 29 9.09 10.71 -2.12
N ALA A 30 8.24 10.87 -1.11
CA ALA A 30 7.51 9.78 -0.47
C ALA A 30 6.48 9.13 -1.41
N PHE A 31 6.08 9.84 -2.46
CA PHE A 31 5.04 9.42 -3.38
C PHE A 31 5.63 8.69 -4.58
N GLU A 32 4.94 7.66 -5.05
CA GLU A 32 5.29 6.91 -6.25
C GLU A 32 4.05 6.54 -7.06
N GLU A 33 4.19 6.50 -8.39
CA GLU A 33 3.14 5.99 -9.26
C GLU A 33 3.17 4.45 -9.23
N LEU A 34 2.02 3.85 -8.91
CA LEU A 34 1.81 2.41 -8.91
C LEU A 34 0.87 2.02 -10.04
N THR A 35 1.25 0.98 -10.78
CA THR A 35 0.48 0.40 -11.89
C THR A 35 0.42 -1.11 -11.78
N GLN A 36 -0.34 -1.75 -12.68
CA GLN A 36 -0.37 -3.21 -12.81
C GLN A 36 1.01 -3.82 -13.09
N ASP A 37 1.95 -3.05 -13.64
CA ASP A 37 3.30 -3.50 -14.02
C ASP A 37 4.36 -3.22 -12.94
N SER A 38 4.04 -2.45 -11.90
CA SER A 38 4.95 -2.20 -10.77
C SER A 38 5.40 -3.52 -10.12
N PHE A 39 6.63 -3.58 -9.61
CA PHE A 39 7.20 -4.77 -8.95
C PHE A 39 7.20 -6.04 -9.85
N PRO A 40 7.91 -6.02 -11.00
CA PRO A 40 7.97 -7.16 -11.91
C PRO A 40 8.55 -8.40 -11.21
N GLY A 41 7.99 -9.56 -11.52
CA GLY A 41 8.40 -10.85 -10.93
C GLY A 41 7.89 -11.09 -9.51
N LYS A 42 7.17 -10.14 -8.90
CA LYS A 42 6.56 -10.31 -7.57
C LYS A 42 5.06 -10.54 -7.63
N TRP A 43 4.57 -11.35 -6.71
CA TRP A 43 3.14 -11.47 -6.41
C TRP A 43 2.62 -10.18 -5.79
N LYS A 44 1.54 -9.63 -6.34
CA LYS A 44 0.85 -8.46 -5.77
C LYS A 44 -0.30 -8.92 -4.88
N VAL A 45 -0.20 -8.67 -3.58
CA VAL A 45 -1.29 -8.85 -2.63
C VAL A 45 -1.91 -7.48 -2.38
N ILE A 46 -3.08 -7.24 -2.97
CA ILE A 46 -3.80 -5.98 -2.84
C ILE A 46 -4.98 -6.19 -1.90
N TYR A 47 -5.04 -5.41 -0.83
CA TYR A 47 -6.17 -5.40 0.10
C TYR A 47 -6.77 -4.00 0.16
N PHE A 48 -8.09 -3.94 0.32
CA PHE A 48 -8.82 -2.69 0.39
C PHE A 48 -9.54 -2.57 1.72
N TYR A 49 -9.49 -1.38 2.29
CA TYR A 49 -10.26 -1.01 3.46
C TYR A 49 -10.98 0.33 3.22
N PRO A 50 -12.07 0.62 3.94
CA PRO A 50 -12.92 1.77 3.61
C PRO A 50 -12.21 3.11 3.73
N LYS A 51 -11.49 3.35 4.84
CA LYS A 51 -10.90 4.65 5.14
C LYS A 51 -9.83 4.58 6.24
N ASP A 52 -8.75 5.34 6.08
CA ASP A 52 -7.77 5.61 7.14
C ASP A 52 -8.43 6.26 8.37
N PHE A 53 -7.84 6.04 9.55
CA PHE A 53 -8.30 6.62 10.84
C PHE A 53 -9.72 6.21 11.25
N THR A 54 -10.18 5.02 10.84
CA THR A 54 -11.44 4.42 11.32
C THR A 54 -11.18 3.22 12.22
N PHE A 55 -12.10 2.90 13.13
CA PHE A 55 -11.87 1.98 14.26
C PHE A 55 -11.53 0.52 13.91
N VAL A 56 -11.83 0.07 12.70
CA VAL A 56 -11.63 -1.34 12.28
C VAL A 56 -10.39 -1.51 11.40
N CYS A 57 -9.95 -0.44 10.72
CA CYS A 57 -8.83 -0.49 9.78
C CYS A 57 -7.41 -0.57 10.39
N PRO A 58 -7.08 -0.05 11.60
CA PRO A 58 -5.68 -0.01 12.04
C PRO A 58 -5.12 -1.41 12.33
N THR A 59 -5.95 -2.37 12.74
CA THR A 59 -5.48 -3.73 13.01
C THR A 59 -5.03 -4.45 11.75
N GLU A 60 -5.76 -4.30 10.65
CA GLU A 60 -5.38 -4.94 9.38
C GLU A 60 -4.10 -4.33 8.82
N ILE A 61 -4.01 -2.99 8.79
CA ILE A 61 -2.83 -2.30 8.26
C ILE A 61 -1.58 -2.63 9.10
N ALA A 62 -1.71 -2.65 10.43
CA ALA A 62 -0.61 -2.99 11.32
C ALA A 62 -0.15 -4.44 11.16
N GLU A 63 -1.06 -5.41 11.08
CA GLU A 63 -0.68 -6.82 10.92
C GLU A 63 -0.07 -7.10 9.54
N PHE A 64 -0.60 -6.52 8.46
CA PHE A 64 0.05 -6.62 7.15
C PHE A 64 1.45 -5.99 7.17
N GLY A 65 1.63 -4.89 7.90
CA GLY A 65 2.95 -4.30 8.14
C GLY A 65 3.89 -5.25 8.88
N ARG A 66 3.42 -5.91 9.94
CA ARG A 66 4.19 -6.89 10.72
C ARG A 66 4.61 -8.10 9.88
N LEU A 67 3.74 -8.55 8.99
CA LEU A 67 3.97 -9.68 8.08
C LEU A 67 4.76 -9.30 6.81
N ALA A 68 5.12 -8.03 6.61
CA ALA A 68 5.75 -7.56 5.37
C ALA A 68 7.01 -8.36 4.99
N LYS A 69 7.82 -8.77 5.97
CA LYS A 69 8.98 -9.63 5.73
C LYS A 69 8.58 -11.01 5.22
N GLU A 70 7.55 -11.61 5.80
CA GLU A 70 7.08 -12.95 5.41
C GLU A 70 6.50 -12.96 3.99
N PHE A 71 5.84 -11.88 3.57
CA PHE A 71 5.45 -11.69 2.18
C PHE A 71 6.65 -11.52 1.26
N ALA A 72 7.63 -10.69 1.65
CA ALA A 72 8.83 -10.47 0.88
C ALA A 72 9.64 -11.77 0.67
N ASP A 73 9.73 -12.64 1.69
CA ASP A 73 10.38 -13.95 1.63
C ASP A 73 9.67 -14.93 0.66
N ARG A 74 8.45 -14.61 0.21
CA ARG A 74 7.64 -15.38 -0.75
C ARG A 74 7.50 -14.66 -2.09
N ASP A 75 8.41 -13.74 -2.40
CA ASP A 75 8.39 -12.91 -3.60
C ASP A 75 7.08 -12.11 -3.76
N ALA A 76 6.47 -11.70 -2.65
CA ALA A 76 5.24 -10.92 -2.65
C ALA A 76 5.45 -9.47 -2.17
N VAL A 77 4.63 -8.57 -2.72
CA VAL A 77 4.48 -7.18 -2.29
C VAL A 77 3.04 -6.98 -1.82
N VAL A 78 2.88 -6.35 -0.65
CA VAL A 78 1.57 -6.04 -0.08
C VAL A 78 1.25 -4.58 -0.33
N LEU A 79 0.07 -4.32 -0.91
CA LEU A 79 -0.42 -2.99 -1.24
C LEU A 79 -1.78 -2.78 -0.56
N GLY A 80 -1.84 -1.81 0.35
CA GLY A 80 -3.07 -1.41 1.03
C GLY A 80 -3.71 -0.21 0.36
N GLY A 81 -4.98 -0.33 -0.03
CA GLY A 81 -5.73 0.73 -0.71
C GLY A 81 -6.99 1.15 0.04
N SER A 82 -7.40 2.41 -0.13
CA SER A 82 -8.69 2.95 0.32
C SER A 82 -9.13 4.07 -0.64
N SER A 83 -10.27 4.71 -0.36
CA SER A 83 -10.67 5.93 -1.07
C SER A 83 -9.92 7.20 -0.68
N ASP A 84 -9.10 7.18 0.38
CA ASP A 84 -8.24 8.32 0.76
C ASP A 84 -7.07 8.51 -0.22
N ASN A 85 -6.52 9.73 -0.25
CA ASN A 85 -5.37 10.09 -1.06
C ASN A 85 -4.02 9.77 -0.37
N GLU A 86 -2.92 9.93 -1.10
CA GLU A 86 -1.56 9.65 -0.66
C GLU A 86 -1.12 10.49 0.55
N PHE A 87 -1.66 11.70 0.71
CA PHE A 87 -1.35 12.57 1.85
C PHE A 87 -1.93 12.01 3.15
N VAL A 88 -3.15 11.46 3.09
CA VAL A 88 -3.77 10.81 4.25
C VAL A 88 -3.01 9.52 4.60
N LYS A 89 -2.59 8.74 3.60
CA LYS A 89 -1.77 7.53 3.80
C LYS A 89 -0.45 7.84 4.52
N LEU A 90 0.22 8.91 4.11
CA LEU A 90 1.45 9.37 4.75
C LEU A 90 1.19 9.89 6.17
N ALA A 91 0.09 10.61 6.38
CA ALA A 91 -0.31 11.05 7.72
C ALA A 91 -0.61 9.86 8.65
N TRP A 92 -1.30 8.83 8.16
CA TRP A 92 -1.60 7.62 8.93
C TRP A 92 -0.33 6.93 9.41
N ARG A 93 0.66 6.78 8.51
CA ARG A 93 1.97 6.20 8.85
C ARG A 93 2.71 7.01 9.93
N ARG A 94 2.63 8.34 9.91
CA ARG A 94 3.26 9.20 10.94
C ARG A 94 2.60 9.00 12.31
N ASP A 95 1.28 8.83 12.32
CA ASP A 95 0.48 8.65 13.52
C ASP A 95 0.60 7.22 14.10
N HIS A 96 0.90 6.24 13.23
CA HIS A 96 1.05 4.81 13.54
C HIS A 96 2.43 4.29 13.06
N PRO A 97 3.52 4.62 13.77
CA PRO A 97 4.89 4.30 13.35
C PRO A 97 5.22 2.79 13.33
#